data_AF-A0A328TUH0-F1
#
_entry.id   AF-A0A328TUH0-F1
#
_cell.length_a   1.000
_cell.length_b   1.000
_cell.length_c   1.000
_cell.angle_alpha   90.00
_cell.angle_beta   90.00
_cell.angle_gamma   90.00
#
_symmetry.space_group_name_H-M   'P 1'
#
loop_
_entity.id
_entity.type
_entity.pdbx_description
1 polymer ?
#
loop_
_entity_poly.entity_id
_entity_poly.type
_entity_poly.pdbx_seq_one_letter_code
_entity_poly.pdbx_strand_id
1 'polypeptide(L)'
;MNVTFDWNEWFAIFASSIAFLNFLIVRGYFSAAMVVIVVMYNIFLVSTIDYFLIATPFKVYIFGDNPSYELSGGLFHLFMYPSASLLFLFLYDKFELYGHKTVWYILGWTCFALLFEWICVYNRFLVYTGWKLYYSIPTYPIAAVQLILLYRFATRKLLQIGFDNHYK
;
A
#
# COMPACT_ATOMS: atom_id res chain seq x y z
N MET A 1 1.09 25.44 11.68
CA MET A 1 1.81 24.44 10.85
C MET A 1 3.26 24.51 11.26
N ASN A 2 3.69 23.65 12.19
CA ASN A 2 5.10 23.53 12.57
C ASN A 2 5.48 22.07 12.33
N VAL A 3 5.82 21.73 11.08
CA VAL A 3 6.44 20.43 10.77
C VAL A 3 7.92 20.58 11.10
N THR A 4 8.43 19.76 12.00
CA THR A 4 9.84 19.71 12.36
C THR A 4 10.51 18.60 11.60
N PHE A 5 11.36 18.95 10.63
CA PHE A 5 12.08 17.94 9.86
C PHE A 5 13.07 17.18 10.74
N ASP A 6 12.69 15.99 11.17
CA ASP A 6 13.40 15.14 12.11
C ASP A 6 13.57 13.71 11.56
N TRP A 7 13.75 12.75 12.47
CA TRP A 7 13.95 11.36 12.10
C TRP A 7 12.74 10.75 11.38
N ASN A 8 11.52 11.18 11.70
CA ASN A 8 10.30 10.62 11.14
C ASN A 8 10.22 10.89 9.62
N GLU A 9 10.66 12.07 9.16
CA GLU A 9 10.65 12.44 7.75
C GLU A 9 11.77 11.72 6.99
N TRP A 10 12.95 11.57 7.61
CA TRP A 10 14.03 10.76 7.04
C TRP A 10 13.62 9.30 6.86
N PHE A 11 12.96 8.74 7.88
CA PHE A 11 12.38 7.41 7.79
C PHE A 11 11.36 7.33 6.65
N ALA A 12 10.49 8.33 6.51
CA ALA A 12 9.48 8.35 5.46
C ALA A 12 10.08 8.37 4.05
N ILE A 13 11.12 9.21 3.84
CA ILE A 13 11.86 9.30 2.59
C ILE A 13 12.57 7.98 2.29
N PHE A 14 13.24 7.39 3.28
CA PHE A 14 13.98 6.14 3.11
C PHE A 14 13.05 4.99 2.74
N ALA A 15 11.96 4.82 3.49
CA ALA A 15 10.97 3.77 3.22
C ALA A 15 10.34 3.93 1.83
N SER A 16 9.91 5.16 1.48
CA SER A 16 9.34 5.45 0.17
C SER A 16 10.33 5.23 -0.97
N SER A 17 11.61 5.56 -0.76
CA SER A 17 12.68 5.31 -1.73
C SER A 17 12.91 3.83 -1.96
N ILE A 18 12.95 3.01 -0.90
CA ILE A 18 13.06 1.54 -1.03
C ILE A 18 11.85 0.98 -1.79
N ALA A 19 10.65 1.40 -1.45
CA ALA A 19 9.44 1.00 -2.18
C ALA A 19 9.55 1.35 -3.66
N PHE A 20 9.96 2.58 -3.97
CA PHE A 20 10.09 3.03 -5.35
C PHE A 20 11.16 2.24 -6.13
N LEU A 21 12.29 1.90 -5.50
CA LEU A 21 13.29 1.02 -6.11
C LEU A 21 12.73 -0.37 -6.42
N ASN A 22 11.92 -0.94 -5.51
CA ASN A 22 11.21 -2.18 -5.79
C ASN A 22 10.24 -2.03 -6.97
N PHE A 23 9.52 -0.90 -7.06
CA PHE A 23 8.67 -0.59 -8.21
C PHE A 23 9.47 -0.59 -9.53
N LEU A 24 10.65 0.02 -9.57
CA LEU A 24 11.49 0.05 -10.78
C LEU A 24 11.89 -1.35 -11.27
N ILE A 25 12.02 -2.32 -10.35
CA ILE A 25 12.33 -3.73 -10.67
C ILE A 25 11.10 -4.43 -11.26
N VAL A 26 9.90 -4.18 -10.71
CA VAL A 26 8.67 -4.91 -11.09
C VAL A 26 7.89 -4.26 -12.24
N ARG A 27 8.09 -2.96 -12.52
CA ARG A 27 7.27 -2.21 -13.48
C ARG A 27 7.27 -2.78 -14.90
N GLY A 28 8.33 -3.49 -15.29
CA GLY A 28 8.44 -4.11 -16.62
C GLY A 28 7.60 -5.36 -16.80
N TYR A 29 7.06 -5.92 -15.71
CA TYR A 29 6.21 -7.12 -15.74
C TYR A 29 4.77 -6.81 -16.14
N PHE A 30 4.28 -5.61 -15.83
CA PHE A 30 2.89 -5.23 -16.07
C PHE A 30 2.78 -4.28 -17.28
N SER A 31 1.65 -4.36 -17.99
CA SER A 31 1.29 -3.34 -18.97
C SER A 31 1.17 -1.96 -18.30
N ALA A 32 1.50 -0.90 -19.03
CA ALA A 32 1.41 0.47 -18.49
C ALA A 32 -0.01 0.81 -17.99
N ALA A 33 -1.05 0.31 -18.67
CA ALA A 33 -2.44 0.45 -18.25
C ALA A 33 -2.71 -0.20 -16.89
N MET A 34 -2.22 -1.43 -16.67
CA MET A 34 -2.34 -2.10 -15.37
C MET A 34 -1.65 -1.32 -14.27
N VAL A 35 -0.43 -0.82 -14.52
CA VAL A 35 0.31 0.00 -13.55
C VAL A 35 -0.51 1.23 -13.16
N VAL A 36 -1.04 1.98 -14.14
CA VAL A 36 -1.86 3.17 -13.87
C VAL A 36 -3.11 2.82 -13.06
N ILE A 37 -3.82 1.74 -13.40
CA ILE A 37 -5.01 1.29 -12.68
C ILE A 37 -4.68 0.98 -11.21
N VAL A 38 -3.62 0.20 -10.97
CA VAL A 38 -3.23 -0.21 -9.62
C VAL A 38 -2.76 0.99 -8.79
N VAL A 39 -1.99 1.90 -9.38
CA VAL A 39 -1.50 3.11 -8.70
C VAL A 39 -2.67 4.02 -8.33
N MET A 40 -3.57 4.32 -9.26
CA MET A 40 -4.74 5.17 -9.01
C MET A 40 -5.66 4.56 -7.95
N TYR A 41 -5.91 3.25 -8.04
CA TYR A 41 -6.71 2.54 -7.04
C TYR A 41 -6.09 2.64 -5.65
N ASN A 42 -4.78 2.42 -5.52
CA ASN A 42 -4.11 2.46 -4.22
C ASN A 42 -4.12 3.86 -3.62
N ILE A 43 -3.78 4.88 -4.40
CA ILE A 43 -3.83 6.27 -3.95
C ILE A 43 -5.23 6.60 -3.44
N PHE A 44 -6.27 6.24 -4.21
CA PHE A 44 -7.65 6.54 -3.83
C PHE A 44 -8.08 5.78 -2.56
N LEU A 45 -7.85 4.47 -2.51
CA LEU A 45 -8.28 3.64 -1.39
C LEU A 45 -7.60 4.07 -0.09
N VAL A 46 -6.27 4.15 -0.08
CA VAL A 46 -5.51 4.45 1.14
C VAL A 46 -5.78 5.87 1.59
N SER A 47 -5.75 6.86 0.68
CA SER A 47 -6.06 8.24 1.05
C SER A 47 -7.46 8.34 1.64
N THR A 48 -8.46 7.66 1.06
CA THR A 48 -9.83 7.69 1.58
C THR A 48 -9.92 7.13 2.99
N ILE A 49 -9.29 5.97 3.25
CA ILE A 49 -9.25 5.36 4.59
C ILE A 49 -8.52 6.29 5.56
N ASP A 50 -7.35 6.79 5.20
CA ASP A 50 -6.53 7.62 6.07
C ASP A 50 -7.21 8.95 6.39
N TYR A 51 -7.79 9.64 5.40
CA TYR A 51 -8.57 10.85 5.65
C TYR A 51 -9.77 10.57 6.54
N PHE A 52 -10.45 9.43 6.38
CA PHE A 52 -11.57 9.06 7.23
C PHE A 52 -11.12 8.82 8.68
N LEU A 53 -9.97 8.17 8.89
CA LEU A 53 -9.45 7.81 10.20
C LEU A 53 -8.76 8.98 10.93
N ILE A 54 -8.10 9.88 10.21
CA ILE A 54 -7.41 11.06 10.76
C ILE A 54 -8.39 12.21 11.01
N ALA A 55 -9.40 12.39 10.16
CA ALA A 55 -10.34 13.50 10.31
C ALA A 55 -11.20 13.40 11.57
N THR A 56 -11.70 14.55 12.02
CA THR A 56 -12.77 14.61 13.03
C THR A 56 -14.02 13.89 12.52
N PRO A 57 -14.72 13.08 13.35
CA PRO A 57 -14.56 12.96 14.80
C PRO A 57 -13.61 11.84 15.26
N PHE A 58 -13.12 10.98 14.36
CA PHE A 58 -12.44 9.74 14.73
C PHE A 58 -11.04 9.97 15.31
N LYS A 59 -10.19 10.73 14.61
CA LYS A 59 -8.80 11.05 15.03
C LYS A 59 -8.10 9.84 15.67
N VAL A 60 -8.07 8.69 14.99
CA VAL A 60 -7.57 7.45 15.57
C VAL A 60 -6.05 7.30 15.46
N TYR A 61 -5.41 8.01 14.55
CA TYR A 61 -3.95 8.19 14.51
C TYR A 61 -3.60 9.49 13.76
N ILE A 62 -2.32 9.85 13.81
CA ILE A 62 -1.72 10.96 13.05
C ILE A 62 -0.42 10.50 12.37
N PHE A 63 -0.03 11.20 11.30
CA PHE A 63 1.26 11.02 10.65
C PHE A 63 2.25 12.05 11.20
N GLY A 64 3.42 11.57 11.61
CA GLY A 64 4.48 12.42 12.16
C GLY A 64 4.00 13.23 13.37
N ASP A 65 4.28 14.52 13.32
CA ASP A 65 4.10 15.43 14.46
C ASP A 65 2.81 16.25 14.38
N ASN A 66 2.11 16.23 13.24
CA ASN A 66 0.98 17.09 12.97
C ASN A 66 -0.36 16.32 12.92
N PRO A 67 -1.39 16.81 13.63
CA PRO A 67 -2.77 16.31 13.47
C PRO A 67 -3.39 16.57 12.10
N SER A 68 -2.79 17.47 11.31
CA SER A 68 -3.17 17.78 9.93
C SER A 68 -2.26 17.03 8.97
N TYR A 69 -2.77 16.65 7.79
CA TYR A 69 -2.04 15.89 6.79
C TYR A 69 -0.65 16.45 6.49
N GLU A 70 0.39 15.61 6.62
CA GLU A 70 1.77 15.97 6.34
C GLU A 70 2.24 15.48 4.96
N LEU A 71 3.22 16.17 4.38
CA LEU A 71 3.84 15.79 3.10
C LEU A 71 4.50 14.40 3.19
N SER A 72 5.05 14.06 4.36
CA SER A 72 5.63 12.75 4.68
C SER A 72 4.59 11.62 4.49
N GLY A 73 3.35 11.84 4.95
CA GLY A 73 2.21 10.98 4.65
C GLY A 73 1.89 10.92 3.16
N GLY A 74 1.94 12.06 2.46
CA GLY A 74 1.80 12.13 1.00
C GLY A 74 2.79 11.24 0.23
N LEU A 75 4.04 11.15 0.69
CA LEU A 75 5.04 10.27 0.07
C LEU A 75 4.64 8.79 0.19
N PHE A 76 4.06 8.38 1.32
CA PHE A 76 3.57 7.02 1.49
C PHE A 76 2.41 6.72 0.54
N HIS A 77 1.46 7.65 0.42
CA HIS A 77 0.33 7.55 -0.48
C HIS A 77 0.74 7.42 -1.95
N LEU A 78 1.73 8.20 -2.38
CA LEU A 78 2.15 8.26 -3.79
C LEU A 78 3.16 7.18 -4.17
N PHE A 79 4.08 6.82 -3.27
CA PHE A 79 5.21 5.95 -3.59
C PHE A 79 5.17 4.64 -2.81
N MET A 80 5.07 4.69 -1.48
CA MET A 80 5.17 3.49 -0.65
C MET A 80 4.06 2.48 -0.97
N TYR A 81 2.79 2.88 -0.80
CA TYR A 81 1.65 1.96 -0.95
C TYR A 81 1.47 1.45 -2.39
N PRO A 82 1.52 2.30 -3.44
CA PRO A 82 1.40 1.80 -4.81
C PRO A 82 2.53 0.84 -5.20
N SER A 83 3.78 1.12 -4.79
CA SER A 83 4.91 0.26 -5.08
C SER A 83 4.82 -1.08 -4.36
N ALA A 84 4.42 -1.09 -3.09
CA ALA A 84 4.19 -2.31 -2.33
C ALA A 84 3.07 -3.16 -2.94
N SER A 85 1.99 -2.53 -3.40
CA SER A 85 0.88 -3.21 -4.08
C SER A 85 1.28 -3.81 -5.43
N LEU A 86 2.12 -3.14 -6.22
CA LEU A 86 2.66 -3.71 -7.45
C LEU A 86 3.62 -4.87 -7.17
N LEU A 87 4.46 -4.77 -6.15
CA LEU A 87 5.33 -5.87 -5.73
C LEU A 87 4.52 -7.07 -5.25
N PHE A 88 3.47 -6.83 -4.46
CA PHE A 88 2.50 -7.85 -4.06
C PHE A 88 1.92 -8.56 -5.28
N LEU A 89 1.34 -7.81 -6.23
CA LEU A 89 0.75 -8.43 -7.42
C LEU A 89 1.79 -9.16 -8.27
N PHE A 90 3.02 -8.65 -8.37
CA PHE A 90 4.09 -9.28 -9.12
C PHE A 90 4.44 -10.65 -8.53
N LEU A 91 4.65 -10.73 -7.22
CA LEU A 91 4.96 -12.01 -6.56
C LEU A 91 3.76 -12.96 -6.62
N TYR A 92 2.54 -12.43 -6.49
CA TYR A 92 1.31 -13.21 -6.60
C TYR A 92 1.18 -13.92 -7.95
N ASP A 93 1.35 -13.18 -9.04
CA ASP A 93 1.18 -13.65 -10.42
C ASP A 93 2.37 -14.51 -10.86
N LYS A 94 3.61 -14.02 -10.63
CA LYS A 94 4.85 -14.70 -11.04
C LYS A 94 5.04 -16.07 -10.41
N PHE A 95 4.62 -16.25 -9.16
CA PHE A 95 4.71 -17.53 -8.46
C PHE A 95 3.42 -18.34 -8.48
N GLU A 96 2.44 -17.91 -9.29
CA GLU A 96 1.17 -18.59 -9.49
C GLU A 96 0.47 -18.95 -8.17
N LEU A 97 0.40 -17.99 -7.25
CA LEU A 97 -0.08 -18.20 -5.87
C LEU A 97 -1.61 -18.22 -5.80
N TYR A 98 -2.25 -18.94 -6.72
CA TYR A 98 -3.70 -19.04 -6.85
C TYR A 98 -4.30 -20.12 -5.94
N GLY A 99 -5.63 -20.09 -5.79
CA GLY A 99 -6.38 -21.08 -5.01
C GLY A 99 -5.99 -21.07 -3.53
N HIS A 100 -5.70 -22.25 -2.96
CA HIS A 100 -5.35 -22.38 -1.54
C HIS A 100 -4.03 -21.66 -1.18
N LYS A 101 -3.09 -21.53 -2.13
CA LYS A 101 -1.83 -20.78 -1.91
C LYS A 101 -2.07 -19.30 -1.66
N THR A 102 -3.17 -18.75 -2.19
CA THR A 102 -3.55 -17.35 -1.98
C THR A 102 -3.76 -17.04 -0.49
N VAL A 103 -4.30 -17.98 0.28
CA VAL A 103 -4.56 -17.78 1.72
C VAL A 103 -3.24 -17.59 2.48
N TRP A 104 -2.29 -18.51 2.29
CA TRP A 104 -0.97 -18.42 2.92
C TRP A 104 -0.19 -17.18 2.48
N TYR A 105 -0.33 -16.82 1.21
CA TYR A 105 0.28 -15.61 0.68
C TYR A 105 -0.26 -14.34 1.34
N ILE A 106 -1.58 -14.22 1.48
CA ILE A 106 -2.22 -13.09 2.15
C ILE A 106 -1.83 -13.04 3.63
N LEU A 107 -1.78 -14.19 4.31
CA LEU A 107 -1.35 -14.25 5.71
C LEU A 107 0.11 -13.80 5.88
N GLY A 108 1.01 -14.24 5.00
CA GLY A 108 2.40 -13.80 5.00
C GLY A 108 2.54 -12.30 4.82
N TRP A 109 1.79 -11.72 3.88
CA TRP A 109 1.76 -10.27 3.67
C TRP A 109 1.10 -9.51 4.79
N THR A 110 0.10 -10.08 5.45
CA THR A 110 -0.52 -9.50 6.65
C THR A 110 0.50 -9.41 7.78
N CYS A 111 1.26 -10.46 8.04
CA CYS A 111 2.35 -10.45 9.02
C CYS A 111 3.42 -9.41 8.67
N PHE A 112 3.83 -9.34 7.40
CA PHE A 112 4.79 -8.35 6.93
C PHE A 112 4.26 -6.92 7.11
N ALA A 113 3.00 -6.66 6.76
CA ALA A 113 2.39 -5.35 6.89
C ALA A 113 2.26 -4.91 8.35
N LEU A 114 1.85 -5.81 9.25
CA LEU A 114 1.82 -5.54 10.69
C LEU A 114 3.21 -5.24 11.26
N LEU A 115 4.24 -5.97 10.83
CA LEU A 115 5.62 -5.70 11.21
C LEU A 115 6.06 -4.33 10.72
N PHE A 116 5.75 -3.99 9.47
CA PHE A 116 6.09 -2.69 8.89
C PHE A 116 5.36 -1.54 9.59
N GLU A 117 4.07 -1.70 9.90
CA GLU A 117 3.31 -0.72 10.67
C GLU A 117 3.91 -0.53 12.07
N TRP A 118 4.28 -1.62 12.75
CA TRP A 118 4.97 -1.54 14.03
C TRP A 118 6.29 -0.76 13.93
N ILE A 119 7.07 -0.96 12.85
CA ILE A 119 8.27 -0.17 12.57
C ILE A 119 7.90 1.32 12.38
N CYS A 120 6.83 1.64 11.64
CA CYS A 120 6.38 3.03 11.48
C CYS A 120 6.02 3.68 12.82
N VAL A 121 5.35 2.94 13.71
CA VAL A 121 5.00 3.40 15.06
C VAL A 121 6.25 3.61 15.91
N TYR A 122 7.20 2.67 15.86
CA TYR A 122 8.45 2.78 16.59
C TYR A 122 9.26 4.01 16.17
N ASN A 123 9.26 4.35 14.88
CA ASN A 123 9.95 5.53 14.33
C ASN A 123 9.14 6.83 14.47
N ARG A 124 8.00 6.81 15.17
CA ARG A 124 7.08 7.95 15.35
C ARG A 124 6.51 8.54 14.05
N PHE A 125 6.65 7.83 12.94
CA PHE A 125 6.01 8.21 11.70
C PHE A 125 4.48 8.00 11.76
N LEU A 126 4.04 6.96 12.47
CA LEU A 126 2.63 6.70 12.73
C LEU A 126 2.37 6.77 14.23
N VAL A 127 1.61 7.76 14.68
CA VAL A 127 1.32 7.94 16.12
C VAL A 127 -0.14 7.62 16.39
N TYR A 128 -0.37 6.53 17.13
CA TYR A 128 -1.72 6.13 17.52
C TYR A 128 -2.28 7.02 18.63
N THR A 129 -3.51 7.50 18.42
CA THR A 129 -4.28 8.29 19.40
C THR A 129 -5.50 7.52 19.91
N GLY A 130 -6.11 6.68 19.07
CA GLY A 130 -7.21 5.76 19.41
C GLY A 130 -7.14 4.42 18.67
N TRP A 131 -6.25 4.30 17.68
CA TRP A 131 -5.95 3.07 16.96
C TRP A 131 -5.02 2.17 17.76
N LYS A 132 -5.01 0.88 17.42
CA LYS A 132 -4.12 -0.11 17.99
C LYS A 132 -3.73 -1.08 16.90
N LEU A 133 -2.50 -1.58 16.95
CA LEU A 133 -1.94 -2.46 15.92
C LEU A 133 -2.85 -3.67 15.60
N TYR A 134 -3.56 -4.22 16.59
CA TYR A 134 -4.43 -5.36 16.36
C TYR A 134 -5.70 -5.03 15.57
N TYR A 135 -6.13 -3.76 15.50
CA TYR A 135 -7.21 -3.34 14.60
C TYR A 135 -6.80 -3.43 13.13
N SER A 136 -5.49 -3.43 12.84
CA SER A 136 -4.96 -3.60 11.49
C SER A 136 -4.91 -5.06 11.03
N ILE A 137 -5.04 -6.03 11.95
CA ILE A 137 -5.03 -7.46 11.61
C ILE A 137 -6.10 -7.81 10.55
N PRO A 138 -7.37 -7.38 10.67
CA PRO A 138 -8.36 -7.62 9.62
C PRO A 138 -8.24 -6.69 8.41
N THR A 139 -7.64 -5.49 8.53
CA THR A 139 -7.61 -4.52 7.42
C THR A 139 -6.68 -4.96 6.30
N TYR A 140 -5.52 -5.51 6.61
CA TYR A 140 -4.56 -6.01 5.62
C TYR A 140 -5.07 -7.15 4.74
N PRO A 141 -5.67 -8.24 5.27
CA PRO A 141 -6.21 -9.28 4.42
C PRO A 141 -7.40 -8.78 3.59
N ILE A 142 -8.23 -7.87 4.11
CA ILE A 142 -9.30 -7.24 3.33
C ILE A 142 -8.71 -6.45 2.15
N ALA A 143 -7.74 -5.58 2.40
CA ALA A 143 -7.08 -4.80 1.35
C ALA A 143 -6.40 -5.69 0.29
N ALA A 144 -5.73 -6.76 0.73
CA ALA A 144 -5.09 -7.73 -0.16
C ALA A 144 -6.12 -8.45 -1.05
N VAL A 145 -7.25 -8.89 -0.49
CA VAL A 145 -8.35 -9.49 -1.27
C VAL A 145 -8.89 -8.51 -2.30
N GLN A 146 -9.17 -7.26 -1.91
CA GLN A 146 -9.66 -6.24 -2.83
C GLN A 146 -8.68 -5.96 -3.97
N LEU A 147 -7.38 -5.89 -3.67
CA LEU A 147 -6.33 -5.70 -4.67
C LEU A 147 -6.24 -6.86 -5.66
N ILE A 148 -6.33 -8.11 -5.19
CA ILE A 148 -6.35 -9.30 -6.07
C ILE A 148 -7.60 -9.29 -6.96
N LEU A 149 -8.76 -8.93 -6.42
CA LEU A 149 -10.00 -8.86 -7.18
C LEU A 149 -9.91 -7.79 -8.28
N LEU A 150 -9.39 -6.61 -7.96
CA LEU A 150 -9.13 -5.55 -8.93
C LEU A 150 -8.18 -6.04 -10.02
N TYR A 151 -7.04 -6.62 -9.64
CA TYR A 151 -6.04 -7.13 -10.58
C TYR A 151 -6.66 -8.12 -11.56
N ARG A 152 -7.35 -9.16 -11.05
CA ARG A 152 -8.00 -10.16 -11.90
C ARG A 152 -9.07 -9.56 -12.82
N PHE A 153 -9.83 -8.59 -12.33
CA PHE A 153 -10.83 -7.89 -13.13
C PHE A 153 -10.17 -7.07 -14.26
N ALA A 154 -9.15 -6.27 -13.92
CA ALA A 154 -8.42 -5.44 -14.85
C ALA A 154 -7.70 -6.28 -15.92
N THR A 155 -7.02 -7.36 -15.54
CA THR A 155 -6.35 -8.28 -16.48
C THR A 155 -7.34 -8.82 -17.51
N ARG A 156 -8.50 -9.32 -17.06
CA ARG A 156 -9.55 -9.85 -17.97
C ARG A 156 -10.04 -8.79 -18.96
N LYS A 157 -10.18 -7.53 -18.52
CA LYS A 157 -10.65 -6.43 -19.37
C LYS A 157 -9.57 -5.94 -20.34
N LEU A 158 -8.34 -5.79 -19.90
CA LEU A 158 -7.22 -5.38 -20.76
C LEU A 158 -6.94 -6.42 -21.86
N LEU A 159 -7.08 -7.72 -21.53
CA LEU A 159 -7.03 -8.80 -22.51
C LEU A 159 -8.14 -8.69 -23.57
N GLN A 160 -9.38 -8.39 -23.16
CA GLN A 160 -10.51 -8.22 -24.09
C GLN A 160 -10.31 -7.05 -25.06
N ILE A 161 -9.61 -5.99 -24.65
CA ILE A 161 -9.38 -4.78 -25.45
C ILE A 161 -8.07 -4.90 -26.27
N GLY A 162 -7.29 -5.98 -26.08
CA GLY A 162 -6.03 -6.21 -26.80
C GLY A 162 -4.83 -5.42 -26.27
N PHE A 163 -4.93 -4.85 -25.06
CA PHE A 163 -3.83 -4.11 -24.41
C PHE A 163 -2.84 -5.03 -23.69
N ASP A 164 -3.21 -6.27 -23.41
CA ASP A 164 -2.35 -7.25 -22.78
C ASP A 164 -2.08 -8.42 -23.73
N ASN A 165 -0.85 -8.57 -24.20
CA ASN A 165 -0.39 -9.73 -24.97
C ASN A 165 0.31 -10.78 -24.08
N HIS A 166 0.41 -10.53 -22.77
CA HIS A 166 1.16 -11.38 -21.82
C HIS A 166 0.56 -12.79 -21.61
N TYR A 167 -0.66 -13.03 -22.09
CA TYR A 167 -1.40 -14.29 -21.98
C TYR A 167 -1.70 -14.95 -23.34
N LYS A 168 -1.03 -14.55 -24.44
CA LYS A 168 -1.09 -15.26 -25.72
C LYS A 168 0.10 -16.20 -25.88
#